data_AF-A0A8T3YBA5-F1
#
_entry.id   AF-A0A8T3YBA5-F1
#
_cell.length_a   1.000
_cell.length_b   1.000
_cell.length_c   1.000
_cell.angle_alpha   90.00
_cell.angle_beta   90.00
_cell.angle_gamma   90.00
#
_symmetry.space_group_name_H-M   'P 1'
#
loop_
_entity.id
_entity.type
_entity.pdbx_description
1 polymer ?
#
loop_
_entity_poly.entity_id
_entity_poly.type
_entity_poly.pdbx_seq_one_letter_code
_entity_poly.pdbx_strand_id
1 'polypeptide(L)' 'MLEHFKAAPLSSSFMLASIIGFLISVLYVWKVNKSFGFTFAIIFGVMLVASIISMSHAPVEEELALDHHVSKSGKKPARR' A
#
# COMPACT_ATOMS: atom_id res chain seq x y z
N MET A 1 5.87 -12.16 -24.72
CA MET A 1 6.92 -12.32 -23.68
C MET A 1 7.16 -10.95 -23.10
N LEU A 2 7.19 -10.86 -21.76
CA LEU A 2 7.20 -9.68 -20.87
C LEU A 2 5.83 -9.37 -20.25
N GLU A 3 5.50 -10.14 -19.21
CA GLU A 3 4.43 -9.91 -18.25
C GLU A 3 4.58 -8.51 -17.63
N HIS A 4 3.58 -7.65 -17.81
CA HIS A 4 3.52 -6.30 -17.23
C HIS A 4 3.22 -6.47 -15.73
N PHE A 5 4.25 -6.43 -14.87
CA PHE A 5 4.07 -6.42 -13.42
C PHE A 5 3.43 -5.09 -13.02
N LYS A 6 2.10 -5.06 -13.09
CA LYS A 6 1.25 -4.02 -12.53
C LYS A 6 1.44 -4.09 -11.02
N ALA A 7 2.43 -3.37 -10.51
CA ALA A 7 2.59 -3.13 -9.09
C ALA A 7 1.36 -2.31 -8.64
N ALA A 8 0.27 -3.02 -8.35
CA ALA A 8 -0.91 -2.41 -7.78
C ALA A 8 -0.44 -1.75 -6.47
N PRO A 9 -0.71 -0.44 -6.28
CA PRO A 9 -0.27 0.26 -5.08
C PRO A 9 -0.68 -0.58 -3.88
N LEU A 10 0.31 -0.94 -3.07
CA LEU A 10 0.14 -1.82 -1.92
C LEU A 10 -1.04 -1.28 -1.10
N SER A 11 -2.13 -2.07 -1.06
CA SER A 11 -3.46 -1.51 -0.81
C SER A 11 -3.49 -0.74 0.52
N SER A 12 -4.20 0.38 0.56
CA SER A 12 -4.45 1.13 1.79
C SER A 12 -5.01 0.24 2.91
N SER A 13 -5.66 -0.88 2.55
CA SER A 13 -6.13 -1.91 3.47
C SER A 13 -5.00 -2.62 4.23
N PHE A 14 -3.82 -2.80 3.62
CA PHE A 14 -2.65 -3.38 4.29
C PHE A 14 -2.08 -2.45 5.36
N MET A 15 -1.97 -1.15 5.05
CA MET A 15 -1.59 -0.12 6.03
C MET A 15 -2.63 -0.04 7.16
N LEU A 16 -3.92 -0.07 6.84
CA LEU A 16 -4.97 -0.02 7.85
C LEU A 16 -4.94 -1.27 8.76
N ALA A 17 -4.72 -2.45 8.18
CA ALA A 17 -4.57 -3.70 8.92
C ALA A 17 -3.37 -3.68 9.86
N SER A 18 -2.22 -3.12 9.43
CA SER A 18 -1.03 -3.01 10.29
C SER A 18 -1.24 -2.03 11.44
N ILE A 19 -1.91 -0.90 11.21
CA ILE A 19 -2.29 0.06 12.27
C ILE A 19 -3.22 -0.59 13.29
N ILE A 20 -4.29 -1.23 12.82
CA ILE A 20 -5.28 -1.89 13.70
C ILE A 20 -4.61 -3.04 14.47
N GLY A 21 -3.83 -3.88 13.80
CA GLY A 21 -3.10 -4.97 14.42
C GLY A 21 -2.12 -4.50 15.50
N PHE A 22 -1.41 -3.40 15.24
CA PHE A 22 -0.53 -2.78 16.22
C PHE A 22 -1.29 -2.26 17.45
N LEU A 23 -2.42 -1.56 17.24
CA LEU A 23 -3.28 -1.07 18.31
C LEU A 23 -3.85 -2.20 19.17
N ILE A 24 -4.36 -3.27 18.55
CA ILE A 24 -4.89 -4.45 19.26
C ILE A 24 -3.78 -5.12 20.07
N SER A 25 -2.59 -5.25 19.48
CA SER A 25 -1.44 -5.85 20.15
C SER A 25 -1.05 -5.09 21.43
N VAL A 26 -0.93 -3.76 21.35
CA VAL A 26 -0.50 -2.93 22.49
C VAL A 26 -1.60 -2.76 23.55
N LEU A 27 -2.85 -2.53 23.13
CA LEU A 27 -3.95 -2.22 24.06
C LEU A 27 -4.59 -3.46 24.68
N TYR A 28 -4.71 -4.55 23.91
CA TYR A 28 -5.41 -5.77 24.34
C TYR A 28 -4.45 -6.91 24.65
N VAL A 29 -3.60 -7.30 23.69
CA VAL A 29 -2.78 -8.51 23.82
C VAL A 29 -1.72 -8.36 24.92
N TRP A 30 -1.13 -7.18 25.07
CA TRP A 30 -0.16 -6.91 26.14
C TRP A 30 -0.74 -7.15 27.55
N LYS A 31 -2.03 -6.87 27.76
CA LYS A 31 -2.70 -7.08 29.07
C LYS A 31 -2.98 -8.55 29.34
N VAL A 32 -3.21 -9.36 28.30
CA VAL A 32 -3.48 -10.79 28.42
C VAL A 32 -2.18 -11.58 28.55
N ASN A 33 -1.21 -11.34 27.68
CA ASN A 33 0.07 -12.04 27.68
C ASN A 33 1.18 -11.17 27.09
N LYS A 34 2.10 -10.72 27.95
CA LYS A 34 3.18 -9.78 27.59
C LYS A 34 4.08 -10.30 26.47
N SER A 35 4.42 -11.60 26.48
CA SER A 35 5.30 -12.18 25.47
C SER A 35 4.65 -12.17 24.07
N PHE A 36 3.38 -12.55 23.98
CA PHE A 36 2.65 -12.49 22.71
C PHE A 36 2.37 -11.05 22.27
N GLY A 37 2.04 -10.15 23.21
CA GLY A 37 1.85 -8.74 22.91
C GLY A 37 3.09 -8.11 22.28
N PHE A 38 4.27 -8.38 22.85
CA PHE A 38 5.54 -7.90 22.30
C PHE A 38 5.83 -8.45 20.89
N THR A 39 5.64 -9.75 20.67
CA THR A 39 5.85 -10.38 19.35
C THR A 39 4.92 -9.78 18.29
N PHE A 40 3.63 -9.65 18.59
CA PHE A 40 2.68 -9.05 17.65
C PHE A 40 2.99 -7.57 17.39
N ALA A 41 3.43 -6.81 18.39
CA ALA A 41 3.78 -5.41 18.24
C ALA A 41 4.98 -5.25 17.28
N ILE A 42 5.98 -6.14 17.37
CA ILE A 42 7.11 -6.16 16.43
C ILE A 42 6.64 -6.49 15.03
N ILE A 43 5.84 -7.55 14.84
CA ILE A 43 5.36 -7.98 13.52
C ILE A 43 4.57 -6.85 12.85
N PHE A 44 3.58 -6.29 13.54
CA PHE A 44 2.77 -5.21 13.00
C PHE A 44 3.57 -3.91 12.83
N GLY A 45 4.55 -3.64 13.69
CA GLY A 45 5.47 -2.52 13.54
C GLY A 45 6.33 -2.64 12.27
N VAL A 46 6.91 -3.81 12.00
CA VAL A 46 7.67 -4.07 10.77
C VAL A 46 6.77 -3.98 9.54
N MET A 47 5.56 -4.54 9.60
CA MET A 47 4.56 -4.40 8.53
C MET A 47 4.17 -2.94 8.27
N LEU A 48 4.04 -2.12 9.32
CA LEU A 48 3.75 -0.70 9.20
C LEU A 48 4.89 0.04 8.49
N VAL A 49 6.13 -0.17 8.92
CA VAL A 49 7.31 0.42 8.27
C VAL A 49 7.44 -0.01 6.81
N ALA A 50 7.23 -1.31 6.52
CA ALA A 50 7.23 -1.83 5.17
C ALA A 50 6.15 -1.17 4.29
N SER A 51 4.94 -0.96 4.84
CA SER A 51 3.86 -0.28 4.10
C SER A 51 4.20 1.18 3.78
N ILE A 52 4.83 1.90 4.70
CA ILE A 52 5.25 3.29 4.49
C ILE A 52 6.31 3.37 3.38
N ILE A 53 7.30 2.47 3.42
CA ILE A 53 8.33 2.39 2.38
C ILE A 53 7.71 2.06 1.02
N SER A 54 6.78 1.11 0.99
CA SER A 54 6.11 0.68 -0.25
C SER A 54 5.27 1.78 -0.88
N MET A 55 4.60 2.63 -0.08
CA MET A 55 3.87 3.79 -0.60
C MET A 55 4.81 4.91 -1.05
N SER A 56 5.96 5.08 -0.38
CA SER A 56 6.93 6.13 -0.72
C SER A 56 7.69 5.84 -2.03
N HIS A 57 7.81 4.57 -2.40
CA HIS A 57 8.38 4.14 -3.69
C HIS A 57 7.30 3.87 -4.74
N ALA A 58 6.03 4.20 -4.46
CA ALA A 58 4.98 4.10 -5.47
C ALA A 58 5.33 5.06 -6.61
N PRO A 59 5.40 4.58 -7.86
CA PRO A 59 5.87 5.36 -8.99
C PRO A 59 4.82 6.41 -9.35
N VAL A 60 4.95 7.59 -8.75
CA VAL A 60 4.18 8.80 -9.12
C VAL A 60 4.34 9.08 -10.62
N GLU A 61 5.50 8.70 -11.19
CA GLU A 61 5.80 8.81 -12.61
C GLU A 61 5.00 7.85 -13.50
N GLU A 62 4.64 6.65 -13.02
CA GLU A 62 3.88 5.67 -13.81
C GLU A 62 2.39 6.02 -13.87
N GLU A 63 1.80 6.53 -12.78
CA GLU A 63 0.43 7.07 -12.78
C GLU A 63 0.33 8.32 -13.68
N LEU A 64 1.28 9.25 -13.58
CA LEU A 64 1.32 10.45 -14.43
C LEU A 64 1.51 10.10 -15.91
N ALA A 65 2.30 9.06 -16.24
CA ALA A 65 2.46 8.59 -17.61
C ALA A 65 1.18 7.93 -18.15
N LEU A 66 0.51 7.09 -17.35
CA LEU A 66 -0.74 6.44 -17.74
C LEU A 66 -1.87 7.46 -18.01
N ASP A 67 -1.98 8.49 -17.16
CA ASP A 67 -3.00 9.53 -17.33
C ASP A 67 -2.75 10.41 -18.57
N HIS A 68 -1.46 10.65 -18.89
CA HIS A 68 -1.06 11.32 -20.13
C HIS A 68 -1.35 10.51 -21.40
N HIS A 69 -1.32 9.17 -21.33
CA HIS A 69 -1.66 8.30 -22.47
C HIS A 69 -3.18 8.14 -22.67
N VAL A 70 -3.98 8.16 -21.61
CA VAL A 70 -5.45 8.10 -21.70
C VAL A 70 -6.03 9.40 -22.30
N SER A 71 -5.52 10.57 -21.89
CA SER A 71 -6.00 11.86 -22.39
C SER A 71 -5.83 12.07 -23.91
N LYS A 72 -4.78 11.48 -24.51
CA LYS A 72 -4.52 11.60 -25.95
C LYS A 72 -5.38 10.68 -26.84
N SER A 73 -6.01 9.65 -26.29
CA SER A 73 -6.84 8.71 -27.06
C SER A 73 -8.26 9.24 -27.37
N GLY A 74 -8.72 10.27 -26.64
CA GLY A 74 -10.09 10.79 -26.73
C GLY A 74 -10.37 11.86 -27.80
N LYS A 75 -9.37 12.39 -28.50
CA LYS A 75 -9.58 13.42 -29.55
C LYS A 75 -9.36 12.85 -30.95
N LYS A 76 -10.35 12.13 -31.46
CA LYS A 76 -10.48 11.90 -32.91
C LYS A 76 -11.01 13.21 -33.52
N PRO A 77 -10.28 13.91 -34.40
CA PRO A 77 -10.81 15.12 -35.03
C PRO A 77 -11.95 14.69 -35.95
N ALA A 78 -13.14 15.23 -35.71
CA ALA A 78 -14.29 15.06 -36.59
C ALA A 78 -13.94 15.67 -37.96
N ARG A 79 -13.65 14.81 -38.94
CA ARG A 79 -13.47 15.20 -40.34
C ARG A 79 -14.84 15.62 -40.87
N ARG A 80 -14.96 16.92 -41.19
CA ARG A 80 -16.09 17.49 -41.94
C ARG A 80 -16.16 16.91 -43.35
#